data_AF-A0A2H9LJV4-F1
#
_entry.id   AF-A0A2H9LJV4-F1
#
_cell.length_a   1.000
_cell.length_b   1.000
_cell.length_c   1.000
_cell.angle_alpha   90.00
_cell.angle_beta   90.00
_cell.angle_gamma   90.00
#
_symmetry.space_group_name_H-M   'P 1'
#
loop_
_entity.id
_entity.type
_entity.pdbx_description
1 polymer ?
#
loop_
_entity_poly.entity_id
_entity_poly.type
_entity_poly.pdbx_seq_one_letter_code
_entity_poly.pdbx_strand_id
1 'polypeptide(L)'
;MSKNVITDMKRYLVEKGQSLGLFGYDVIGFIGLIVLGLIIIFIIRLVLILIPAIIVAVVVWFFTRSMWWAGIAFLVIAALSVLKKLW
;
A
#
# COMPACT_ATOMS: atom_id res chain seq x y z
N MET A 1 -55.53 -9.69 -17.07
CA MET A 1 -54.51 -9.10 -17.95
C MET A 1 -53.40 -8.32 -17.21
N SER A 2 -53.67 -7.63 -16.09
CA SER A 2 -52.72 -6.67 -15.48
C SER A 2 -51.55 -7.23 -14.63
N LYS A 3 -51.70 -8.40 -13.98
CA LYS A 3 -50.67 -8.93 -13.05
C LYS A 3 -49.32 -9.29 -13.69
N ASN A 4 -49.31 -9.60 -14.99
CA ASN A 4 -48.10 -9.97 -15.71
C ASN A 4 -47.18 -8.76 -15.92
N VAL A 5 -47.76 -7.61 -16.27
CA VAL A 5 -47.02 -6.36 -16.48
C VAL A 5 -46.26 -5.93 -15.24
N ILE A 6 -46.87 -6.05 -14.06
CA ILE A 6 -46.23 -5.70 -12.78
C ILE A 6 -45.08 -6.67 -12.48
N THR A 7 -45.25 -7.94 -12.81
CA THR A 7 -44.24 -8.98 -12.60
C THR A 7 -43.03 -8.78 -13.51
N ASP A 8 -43.28 -8.42 -14.77
CA ASP A 8 -42.23 -8.11 -15.74
C ASP A 8 -41.49 -6.83 -15.33
N MET A 9 -42.20 -5.78 -14.92
CA MET A 9 -41.60 -4.53 -14.47
C MET A 9 -40.70 -4.73 -13.24
N LYS A 10 -41.10 -5.62 -12.31
CA LYS A 10 -40.27 -5.97 -11.16
C LYS A 10 -38.98 -6.70 -11.57
N ARG A 11 -39.02 -7.56 -12.59
CA ARG A 11 -37.81 -8.21 -13.14
C ARG A 11 -36.81 -7.20 -13.71
N TYR A 12 -37.27 -6.25 -14.52
CA TYR A 12 -36.40 -5.23 -15.09
C TYR A 12 -35.70 -4.38 -14.04
N LEU A 13 -36.41 -4.03 -12.95
CA LEU A 13 -35.82 -3.26 -11.85
C LEU A 13 -34.75 -4.06 -11.09
N VAL A 14 -34.94 -5.36 -10.89
CA VAL A 14 -33.97 -6.24 -10.23
C VAL A 14 -32.73 -6.45 -11.09
N GLU A 15 -32.90 -6.75 -12.38
CA GLU A 15 -31.78 -6.98 -13.31
C GLU A 15 -30.94 -5.71 -13.53
N LYS A 16 -31.60 -4.55 -13.63
CA LYS A 16 -30.93 -3.25 -13.72
C LYS A 16 -30.21 -2.87 -12.43
N GLY A 17 -30.79 -3.17 -11.27
CA GLY A 17 -30.16 -2.95 -9.97
C GLY A 17 -28.92 -3.82 -9.76
N GLN A 18 -28.98 -5.09 -10.18
CA GLN A 18 -27.88 -6.05 -10.03
C GLN A 18 -26.71 -5.75 -10.98
N SER A 19 -26.99 -5.35 -12.23
CA SER A 19 -25.96 -4.91 -13.17
C SER A 19 -25.25 -3.65 -12.69
N LEU A 20 -25.98 -2.64 -12.24
CA LEU A 20 -25.38 -1.43 -11.64
C LEU A 20 -24.55 -1.74 -10.38
N GLY A 21 -24.99 -2.69 -9.56
CA GLY A 21 -24.25 -3.15 -8.39
C GLY A 21 -22.93 -3.83 -8.75
N LEU A 22 -22.95 -4.78 -9.70
CA LEU A 22 -21.77 -5.52 -10.16
C LEU A 22 -20.65 -4.60 -10.66
N PHE A 23 -20.96 -3.63 -11.53
CA PHE A 23 -19.97 -2.67 -12.01
C PHE A 23 -19.36 -1.84 -10.87
N GLY A 24 -20.12 -1.55 -9.81
CA GLY A 24 -19.62 -0.83 -8.64
C GLY A 24 -18.61 -1.65 -7.83
N TYR A 25 -18.88 -2.94 -7.60
CA TYR A 25 -17.98 -3.81 -6.84
C TYR A 25 -16.65 -4.04 -7.54
N ASP A 26 -16.64 -4.19 -8.87
CA ASP A 26 -15.42 -4.40 -9.65
C ASP A 26 -14.50 -3.17 -9.57
N VAL A 27 -15.05 -1.96 -9.70
CA VAL A 27 -14.27 -0.71 -9.64
C VAL A 27 -13.73 -0.46 -8.23
N ILE A 28 -14.54 -0.69 -7.19
CA ILE A 28 -14.12 -0.52 -5.79
C ILE A 28 -13.05 -1.55 -5.42
N GLY A 29 -13.21 -2.81 -5.85
CA GLY A 29 -12.23 -3.87 -5.65
C GLY A 29 -10.90 -3.55 -6.34
N PHE A 30 -10.95 -3.04 -7.57
CA PHE A 30 -9.76 -2.65 -8.33
C PHE A 30 -9.01 -1.47 -7.68
N ILE A 31 -9.74 -0.44 -7.22
CA ILE A 31 -9.16 0.68 -6.45
C ILE A 31 -8.47 0.15 -5.18
N GLY A 32 -9.10 -0.78 -4.46
CA GLY A 32 -8.53 -1.38 -3.25
C GLY A 32 -7.24 -2.15 -3.53
N LEU A 33 -7.18 -2.88 -4.63
CA LEU A 33 -5.99 -3.62 -5.06
C LEU A 33 -4.82 -2.70 -5.41
N ILE A 34 -5.09 -1.59 -6.10
CA ILE A 34 -4.07 -0.58 -6.42
C ILE A 34 -3.48 0.02 -5.15
N VAL A 35 -4.33 0.39 -4.19
CA VAL A 35 -3.89 0.97 -2.92
C VAL A 35 -3.06 -0.03 -2.13
N LEU A 36 -3.51 -1.28 -2.05
CA LEU A 36 -2.77 -2.34 -1.35
C LEU A 36 -1.41 -2.61 -2.02
N GLY A 37 -1.38 -2.67 -3.35
CA GLY A 37 -0.15 -2.81 -4.13
C GLY A 37 0.82 -1.65 -3.90
N LEU A 38 0.31 -0.41 -3.85
CA LEU A 38 1.13 0.77 -3.59
C LEU A 38 1.77 0.73 -2.19
N ILE A 39 1.00 0.32 -1.17
CA ILE A 39 1.51 0.16 0.21
C ILE A 39 2.64 -0.88 0.25
N ILE A 40 2.45 -2.03 -0.40
CA ILE A 40 3.45 -3.10 -0.43
C ILE A 40 4.73 -2.63 -1.13
N ILE A 41 4.62 -1.99 -2.30
CA ILE A 41 5.76 -1.46 -3.04
C ILE A 41 6.51 -0.40 -2.23
N PHE A 42 5.78 0.45 -1.51
CA PHE A 42 6.37 1.48 -0.66
C PHE A 42 7.23 0.87 0.46
N ILE A 43 6.72 -0.16 1.15
CA ILE A 43 7.45 -0.85 2.22
C ILE A 43 8.70 -1.53 1.67
N ILE A 44 8.59 -2.28 0.56
CA ILE A 44 9.75 -2.96 -0.05
C ILE A 44 10.83 -1.95 -0.44
N ARG A 45 10.43 -0.82 -1.03
CA ARG A 45 11.36 0.25 -1.41
C ARG A 45 12.05 0.90 -0.21
N LEU A 46 11.34 0.99 0.93
CA LEU A 46 11.88 1.48 2.19
C LEU A 46 12.91 0.51 2.78
N VAL A 47 12.61 -0.79 2.77
CA VAL A 47 13.53 -1.84 3.27
C VAL A 47 14.81 -1.90 2.44
N LEU A 48 14.73 -1.77 1.11
CA LEU A 48 15.91 -1.71 0.25
C LEU A 48 16.81 -0.50 0.54
N ILE A 49 16.21 0.62 0.95
CA ILE A 49 16.93 1.83 1.41
C ILE A 49 17.58 1.64 2.78
N LEU A 50 17.05 0.73 3.58
CA LEU A 50 17.54 0.44 4.92
C LEU A 50 18.81 -0.41 4.90
N ILE A 51 19.03 -1.20 3.84
CA ILE A 51 20.24 -2.05 3.68
C ILE A 51 21.53 -1.25 3.89
N PRO A 52 21.80 -0.13 3.18
CA PRO A 52 23.00 0.67 3.42
C PRO A 52 23.04 1.29 4.83
N ALA A 53 21.89 1.63 5.42
CA ALA A 53 21.84 2.15 6.78
C ALA A 53 22.22 1.10 7.83
N ILE A 54 21.78 -0.15 7.64
CA ILE A 54 22.14 -1.29 8.49
C ILE A 54 23.64 -1.56 8.38
N ILE A 55 24.20 -1.56 7.17
CA ILE A 55 25.64 -1.76 6.98
C ILE A 55 26.44 -0.71 7.75
N VAL A 56 26.09 0.58 7.63
CA VAL A 56 26.79 1.65 8.36
C VAL A 56 26.59 1.52 9.87
N ALA A 57 25.40 1.15 10.34
CA ALA A 57 25.13 0.94 11.77
C ALA A 57 26.01 -0.19 12.36
N VAL A 58 26.21 -1.28 11.62
CA VAL A 58 27.10 -2.38 12.02
C VAL A 58 28.56 -1.92 12.04
N VAL A 59 29.00 -1.15 11.04
CA VAL A 59 30.36 -0.60 11.00
C VAL A 59 30.63 0.33 12.19
N VAL A 60 29.68 1.22 12.52
CA VAL A 60 29.81 2.13 13.67
C VAL A 60 29.72 1.36 14.99
N TRP A 61 28.85 0.36 15.11
CA TRP A 61 28.80 -0.50 16.29
C TRP A 61 30.13 -1.23 16.52
N PHE A 62 30.76 -1.73 15.45
CA PHE A 62 32.06 -2.39 15.53
C PHE A 62 33.17 -1.42 16.00
N PHE A 63 33.13 -0.16 15.55
CA PHE A 63 34.12 0.85 15.93
C PHE A 63 33.91 1.42 17.34
N THR A 64 32.66 1.72 17.71
CA THR A 64 32.35 2.41 18.96
C THR A 64 32.05 1.44 20.11
N ARG A 65 31.78 0.16 19.83
CA ARG A 65 31.33 -0.87 20.80
C ARG A 65 30.11 -0.47 21.65
N SER A 66 29.46 0.65 21.34
CA SER A 66 28.36 1.25 22.09
C SER A 66 27.12 1.31 21.23
N MET A 67 26.05 0.67 21.72
CA MET A 67 24.75 0.60 21.04
C MET A 67 24.11 1.98 20.85
N TRP A 68 24.40 2.94 21.74
CA TRP A 68 23.88 4.30 21.64
C TRP A 68 24.37 5.03 20.39
N TRP A 69 25.67 4.94 20.09
CA TRP A 69 26.26 5.59 18.92
C TRP A 69 25.88 4.88 17.61
N ALA A 70 25.72 3.55 17.64
CA ALA A 70 25.21 2.79 16.51
C ALA A 70 23.76 3.19 16.14
N GLY A 71 22.91 3.42 17.14
CA GLY A 71 21.53 3.89 16.92
C GLY A 71 21.48 5.30 16.32
N ILE A 72 22.31 6.22 16.81
CA ILE A 72 22.42 7.58 16.25
C ILE A 72 22.92 7.53 14.80
N ALA A 73 23.95 6.72 14.51
CA ALA A 73 24.47 6.55 13.16
C ALA A 73 23.43 5.93 12.20
N PHE A 74 22.68 4.92 12.66
CA PHE A 74 21.56 4.36 11.91
C PHE A 74 20.52 5.43 11.57
N LEU A 75 20.13 6.26 12.55
CA LEU A 75 19.13 7.30 12.36
C LEU A 75 19.60 8.38 11.37
N VAL A 76 20.85 8.83 11.49
CA VAL A 76 21.45 9.82 10.59
C VAL A 76 21.56 9.29 9.16
N ILE A 77 21.99 8.04 8.98
CA ILE A 77 22.09 7.44 7.64
C ILE A 77 20.71 7.13 7.07
N ALA A 78 19.74 6.71 7.88
CA ALA A 78 18.36 6.55 7.44
C ALA A 78 17.79 7.89 6.95
N ALA A 79 18.00 8.97 7.70
CA ALA A 79 17.59 10.32 7.29
C ALA A 79 18.28 10.77 5.99
N LEU A 80 19.60 10.57 5.88
CA LEU A 80 20.36 10.88 4.65
C LEU A 80 19.92 10.03 3.45
N SER A 81 19.61 8.75 3.66
CA SER A 81 19.18 7.80 2.61
C SER A 81 17.80 8.18 2.06
N VAL A 82 16.88 8.60 2.94
CA VAL A 82 15.57 9.14 2.53
C VAL A 82 15.75 10.47 1.78
N LEU A 83 16.59 11.38 2.29
CA LEU A 83 16.82 12.68 1.66
C LEU A 83 17.45 12.56 0.26
N LYS A 84 18.40 11.63 0.08
CA LYS A 84 19.03 11.36 -1.24
C LYS A 84 18.11 10.71 -2.26
N LYS A 85 17.04 10.05 -1.81
CA LYS A 85 16.06 9.41 -2.70
C LYS A 85 15.01 10.40 -3.20
N LEU A 86 14.85 11.52 -2.48
CA LEU A 86 13.90 12.59 -2.77
C LEU A 86 14.43 13.62 -3.80
N TRP A 87 15.71 13.54 -4.18
CA TRP A 87 16.37 14.36 -5.21
C TRP A 87 16.90 13.45 -6.32
#